data_AF-A0AA35SCP7-F1
#
_entry.id   AF-A0AA35SCP7-F1
#
_cell.length_a   1.000
_cell.length_b   1.000
_cell.length_c   1.000
_cell.angle_alpha   90.00
_cell.angle_beta   90.00
_cell.angle_gamma   90.00
#
_symmetry.space_group_name_H-M   'P 1'
#
loop_
_entity.id
_entity.type
_entity.pdbx_description
1 polymer ?
#
loop_
_entity_poly.entity_id
_entity_poly.type
_entity_poly.pdbx_seq_one_letter_code
_entity_poly.pdbx_strand_id
1 'polypeptide(L)' 'MMGQIGRLGRVLGRRGLMPNPRTGTVVQQNDIPRAIREAKGGRVEFRMDRSANLHMPIGKLSFEEDALLQNLRR' A
#
# COMPACT_ATOMS: atom_id res chain seq x y z
N MET A 1 6.22 -13.91 -15.32
CA MET A 1 5.08 -13.83 -14.37
C MET A 1 3.99 -12.86 -14.80
N MET A 2 4.28 -11.60 -15.13
CA MET A 2 3.26 -10.57 -15.42
C MET A 2 2.31 -10.90 -16.59
N GLY A 3 2.80 -11.59 -17.64
CA GLY A 3 1.95 -12.04 -18.76
C GLY A 3 0.86 -13.04 -18.36
N GLN A 4 1.07 -13.86 -17.33
CA GLN A 4 0.06 -14.78 -16.80
C GLN A 4 -0.94 -14.03 -15.89
N ILE A 5 -0.46 -13.08 -15.10
CA ILE A 5 -1.29 -12.24 -14.22
C ILE A 5 -2.26 -11.38 -15.03
N GLY A 6 -1.87 -10.91 -16.22
CA GLY A 6 -2.75 -10.16 -17.12
C GLY A 6 -4.06 -10.88 -17.47
N ARG A 7 -4.06 -12.22 -17.54
CA ARG A 7 -5.27 -13.02 -17.79
C ARG A 7 -6.29 -12.94 -16.64
N LEU A 8 -5.85 -12.64 -15.43
CA LEU A 8 -6.68 -12.47 -14.24
C LEU A 8 -7.17 -11.03 -14.04
N GLY A 9 -6.85 -10.10 -14.95
CA GLY A 9 -7.16 -8.68 -14.81
C GLY A 9 -8.64 -8.38 -14.55
N ARG A 10 -9.57 -9.14 -15.15
CA ARG A 10 -11.02 -8.97 -14.89
C ARG A 10 -11.41 -9.19 -13.42
N VAL A 11 -10.73 -10.09 -12.71
CA VAL A 11 -11.03 -10.43 -11.32
C VAL A 11 -10.22 -9.56 -10.36
N LEU A 12 -8.91 -9.47 -10.59
CA LEU A 12 -7.99 -8.73 -9.72
C LEU A 12 -8.22 -7.23 -9.80
N GLY A 13 -8.49 -6.69 -11.00
CA GLY A 13 -8.74 -5.26 -11.19
C GLY A 13 -9.98 -4.77 -10.46
N ARG A 14 -11.10 -5.52 -10.54
CA ARG A 14 -12.35 -5.16 -9.84
C ARG A 14 -12.22 -5.18 -8.32
N ARG A 15 -11.31 -6.01 -7.78
CA ARG A 15 -11.05 -6.12 -6.34
C ARG A 15 -9.90 -5.21 -5.86
N GLY A 16 -9.26 -4.46 -6.76
CA GLY A 16 -8.07 -3.66 -6.43
C GLY A 16 -6.85 -4.49 -6.03
N LEU A 17 -6.80 -5.78 -6.39
CA LEU A 17 -5.71 -6.71 -6.02
C LEU A 17 -4.66 -6.87 -7.12
N MET A 18 -4.68 -6.02 -8.13
CA MET A 18 -3.72 -6.06 -9.24
C MET A 18 -2.34 -5.64 -8.73
N PRO A 19 -1.27 -6.46 -8.91
CA PRO A 19 0.08 -6.05 -8.55
C PRO A 19 0.52 -4.83 -9.34
N ASN A 20 1.14 -3.86 -8.68
CA ASN A 20 1.56 -2.60 -9.27
C ASN A 20 2.99 -2.22 -8.82
N PRO A 21 3.95 -2.03 -9.76
CA PRO A 21 5.32 -1.66 -9.42
C PRO A 21 5.42 -0.30 -8.72
N ARG A 22 4.53 0.66 -9.03
CA ARG A 22 4.47 1.97 -8.35
C ARG A 22 4.12 1.83 -6.87
N THR A 23 3.37 0.78 -6.54
CA THR A 23 2.97 0.44 -5.18
C THR A 23 3.92 -0.53 -4.51
N GLY A 24 5.04 -0.91 -5.14
CA GLY A 24 6.01 -1.85 -4.57
C GLY A 24 5.44 -3.24 -4.25
N THR A 25 4.34 -3.65 -4.88
CA THR A 25 3.78 -5.01 -4.78
C THR A 25 4.35 -5.95 -5.85
N VAL A 26 5.10 -5.40 -6.81
CA VAL A 26 5.96 -6.13 -7.74
C VAL A 26 7.41 -5.87 -7.31
N VAL A 27 8.04 -6.86 -6.71
CA VAL A 27 9.41 -6.76 -6.17
C VAL A 27 10.32 -7.84 -6.76
N GLN A 28 11.63 -7.66 -6.63
CA GLN A 28 12.59 -8.71 -6.96
C GLN A 28 12.41 -9.90 -6.00
N GLN A 29 12.80 -11.09 -6.45
CA GLN A 29 12.54 -12.32 -5.70
C GLN A 29 13.18 -12.31 -4.30
N ASN A 30 14.35 -11.67 -4.16
CA ASN A 30 15.06 -11.53 -2.89
C ASN A 30 14.38 -10.56 -1.92
N ASP A 31 13.52 -9.66 -2.41
CA ASP A 31 12.83 -8.63 -1.62
C ASP A 31 11.45 -9.09 -1.10
N ILE A 32 10.96 -10.27 -1.52
CA ILE A 32 9.66 -10.80 -1.10
C ILE A 32 9.49 -10.79 0.43
N PRO A 33 10.49 -11.22 1.25
CA PRO A 33 10.35 -11.20 2.71
C PRO A 33 10.17 -9.78 3.28
N ARG A 34 10.83 -8.77 2.68
CA ARG A 34 10.66 -7.36 3.07
C ARG A 34 9.25 -6.89 2.71
N ALA A 35 8.82 -7.11 1.47
CA ALA A 35 7.52 -6.68 0.97
C ALA A 35 6.36 -7.26 1.80
N ILE A 36 6.45 -8.52 2.22
CA ILE A 36 5.45 -9.16 3.10
C ILE A 36 5.42 -8.48 4.48
N ARG A 37 6.59 -8.20 5.07
CA ARG A 37 6.67 -7.53 6.39
C ARG A 37 6.08 -6.13 6.34
N GLU A 38 6.44 -5.34 5.33
CA GLU A 38 5.92 -3.98 5.13
C GLU A 38 4.40 -3.98 4.89
N ALA A 39 3.90 -4.90 4.06
CA ALA A 39 2.47 -5.03 3.81
C ALA A 39 1.68 -5.38 5.10
N LYS A 40 2.20 -6.30 5.93
CA LYS A 40 1.59 -6.62 7.23
C LYS A 40 1.71 -5.49 8.25
N GLY A 41 2.74 -4.65 8.14
CA GLY A 41 2.99 -3.50 9.02
C GLY A 41 2.06 -2.31 8.79
N GLY A 42 1.09 -2.41 7.87
CA GLY A 42 0.13 -1.34 7.63
C GLY A 42 0.64 -0.24 6.68
N ARG A 43 1.45 -0.62 5.69
CA ARG A 43 1.93 0.31 4.65
C ARG A 43 0.77 1.10 4.04
N VAL A 44 0.88 2.43 4.05
CA VAL A 44 -0.08 3.34 3.44
C VAL A 44 0.47 3.83 2.10
N GLU A 45 -0.34 3.72 1.05
CA GLU A 45 -0.05 4.34 -0.24
C GLU A 45 -0.68 5.72 -0.31
N PHE A 46 0.11 6.72 -0.66
CA PHE A 46 -0.37 8.07 -0.88
C PHE A 46 -0.24 8.45 -2.35
N ARG A 47 -1.22 9.23 -2.84
CA ARG A 47 -1.20 9.85 -4.16
C ARG A 47 -1.57 11.31 -4.00
N MET A 48 -0.89 12.16 -4.74
CA MET A 48 -1.20 13.57 -4.82
C MET A 48 -2.51 13.76 -5.59
N ASP A 49 -3.40 14.61 -5.07
CA ASP A 49 -4.61 15.00 -5.80
C ASP A 49 -4.33 16.09 -6.85
N ARG A 50 -5.36 16.51 -7.58
CA ARG A 50 -5.21 17.53 -8.63
C ARG A 50 -4.88 18.92 -8.09
N SER A 51 -5.13 19.16 -6.80
CA SER A 51 -4.84 20.41 -6.10
C SER A 51 -3.48 20.38 -5.41
N ALA A 52 -2.65 19.38 -5.70
CA ALA A 52 -1.34 19.15 -5.09
C ALA A 52 -1.38 18.83 -3.59
N ASN A 53 -2.52 18.36 -3.06
CA ASN A 53 -2.61 17.91 -1.67
C ASN A 53 -2.29 16.42 -1.53
N LEU A 54 -1.80 16.07 -0.34
CA LEU A 54 -1.51 14.71 0.09
C LEU A 54 -2.49 14.32 1.20
N HIS A 55 -3.25 13.26 0.96
CA HIS A 55 -4.19 12.71 1.94
C HIS A 55 -3.58 11.45 2.55
N MET A 56 -3.41 11.43 3.87
CA MET A 56 -2.83 10.28 4.59
C MET A 56 -3.55 10.04 5.92
N PRO A 57 -4.20 8.88 6.11
CA PRO A 57 -4.76 8.51 7.40
C PRO A 57 -3.63 8.09 8.36
N ILE A 58 -3.62 8.64 9.57
CA ILE A 58 -2.63 8.31 10.61
C ILE A 58 -3.14 7.27 11.63
N GLY A 59 -4.41 6.87 11.54
CA GLY A 59 -5.01 5.88 12.45
C GLY A 59 -6.53 5.90 12.44
N LYS A 60 -7.13 5.22 13.43
CA LYS A 60 -8.58 5.25 13.70
C LYS A 60 -8.84 6.04 14.99
N LEU A 61 -10.07 6.50 15.19
CA LEU A 61 -10.49 7.15 16.44
C LEU A 61 -10.28 6.25 17.66
N SER A 62 -10.34 4.93 17.48
CA SER A 62 -10.15 3.94 18.55
C SER A 62 -8.68 3.71 18.93
N PHE A 63 -7.74 4.47 18.39
CA PHE A 63 -6.31 4.34 18.73
C PHE A 63 -6.00 5.24 19.92
N GLU A 64 -5.06 4.79 20.77
CA GLU A 64 -4.49 5.62 21.83
C GLU A 64 -3.83 6.88 21.24
N GLU A 65 -3.91 7.99 21.98
CA GLU A 65 -3.42 9.30 21.54
C GLU A 65 -1.93 9.26 21.18
N ASP A 66 -1.11 8.57 21.98
CA ASP A 66 0.33 8.41 21.74
C ASP A 66 0.63 7.70 20.42
N ALA A 67 -0.19 6.72 20.03
CA ALA A 67 -0.01 6.02 18.76
C ALA A 67 -0.33 6.93 17.57
N LEU A 68 -1.35 7.78 17.70
CA LEU A 68 -1.69 8.78 16.68
C LEU A 68 -0.58 9.84 16.55
N LEU A 69 -0.07 10.34 17.68
CA LEU A 69 1.03 11.31 17.71
C LEU A 69 2.33 10.72 17.15
N GLN A 70 2.62 9.45 17.45
CA GLN A 70 3.77 8.76 16.89
C GLN A 70 3.65 8.63 15.36
N ASN A 71 2.48 8.26 14.84
CA ASN A 71 2.26 8.15 13.39
C ASN A 71 2.32 9.50 12.68
N LEU A 72 1.89 10.59 13.33
CA LEU A 72 1.99 11.94 12.77
C LEU A 72 3.43 12.46 12.67
N ARG A 73 4.30 12.06 13.61
CA ARG A 73 5.70 12.52 13.70
C ARG A 73 6.68 11.69 12.86
N ARG A 74 6.23 10.58 12.29
CA ARG A 74 7.06 9.62 11.54
C ARG A 74 7.07 9.94 10.05
#